data_AF-A0A493TPR1-F1
#
_entry.id   AF-A0A493TPR1-F1
#
_cell.length_a   1.000
_cell.length_b   1.000
_cell.length_c   1.000
_cell.angle_alpha   90.00
_cell.angle_beta   90.00
_cell.angle_gamma   90.00
#
_symmetry.space_group_name_H-M   'P 1'
#
loop_
_entity.id
_entity.type
_entity.pdbx_description
1 polymer ?
#
loop_
_entity_poly.entity_id
_entity_poly.type
_entity_poly.pdbx_seq_one_letter_code
_entity_poly.pdbx_strand_id
1 'polypeptide(L)'
;MGRKLDLSKLTDEEARHVWEVVRRDFDLRKKEEERLEELKCKIDQESSKRAFLTNQSHLNETHCVHCLQPFKFLLNSKRQCLDCHFYTCKSCSRYNKKEQGWGEKICLGSWGPGSRGLEVPRCCSPSTAGCSQGSGTTRHF
;
A
#
# COMPACT_ATOMS: atom_id res chain seq x y z
N MET A 1 9.05 31.45 -14.94
CA MET A 1 8.58 32.79 -14.53
C MET A 1 7.17 32.66 -13.96
N GLY A 2 6.98 32.84 -12.65
CA GLY A 2 5.66 32.80 -12.04
C GLY A 2 4.95 34.14 -12.22
N ARG A 3 3.77 34.15 -12.84
CA ARG A 3 2.91 35.34 -12.86
C ARG A 3 2.35 35.55 -11.45
N LYS A 4 2.55 36.75 -10.89
CA LYS A 4 2.00 37.12 -9.58
C LYS A 4 0.49 37.29 -9.72
N LEU A 5 -0.28 36.52 -8.94
CA LEU A 5 -1.73 36.67 -8.87
C LEU A 5 -2.03 37.93 -8.04
N ASP A 6 -2.69 38.91 -8.63
CA ASP A 6 -3.11 40.12 -7.92
C ASP A 6 -4.50 39.91 -7.32
N LEU A 7 -4.55 39.88 -5.99
CA LEU A 7 -5.75 39.62 -5.18
C LEU A 7 -6.34 40.90 -4.58
N SER A 8 -5.75 42.07 -4.87
CA SER A 8 -6.15 43.36 -4.29
C SER A 8 -7.58 43.81 -4.64
N LYS A 9 -8.20 43.16 -5.63
CA LYS A 9 -9.56 43.47 -6.11
C LYS A 9 -10.65 42.67 -5.42
N LEU A 10 -10.30 41.70 -4.56
CA LEU A 10 -11.28 40.91 -3.83
C LEU A 10 -11.86 41.72 -2.68
N THR A 11 -13.17 41.64 -2.50
CA THR A 11 -13.82 42.06 -1.27
C THR A 11 -13.48 41.11 -0.13
N ASP A 12 -13.62 41.56 1.12
CA ASP A 12 -13.30 40.74 2.29
C ASP A 12 -14.11 39.43 2.34
N GLU A 13 -15.38 39.45 1.91
CA GLU A 13 -16.23 38.24 1.88
C GLU A 13 -15.76 37.25 0.81
N GLU A 14 -15.38 37.74 -0.38
CA GLU A 14 -14.81 36.88 -1.43
C GLU A 14 -13.46 36.30 -1.01
N ALA A 15 -12.61 37.11 -0.36
CA ALA A 15 -11.33 36.66 0.18
C ALA A 15 -11.53 35.58 1.25
N ARG A 16 -12.52 35.75 2.14
CA ARG A 16 -12.88 34.76 3.17
C ARG A 16 -13.36 33.46 2.53
N HIS A 17 -14.20 33.54 1.50
CA HIS A 17 -14.67 32.35 0.78
C HIS A 17 -13.52 31.61 0.07
N VAL A 18 -12.65 32.35 -0.63
CA VAL A 18 -11.45 31.77 -1.28
C VAL A 18 -10.57 31.09 -0.24
N TRP A 19 -10.36 31.71 0.92
CA TRP A 19 -9.57 31.11 2.00
C TRP A 19 -10.19 29.81 2.52
N GLU A 20 -11.52 29.74 2.69
CA GLU A 20 -12.20 28.51 3.10
C GLU A 20 -12.05 27.37 2.07
N VAL A 21 -12.08 27.70 0.77
CA VAL A 21 -11.85 26.73 -0.31
C VAL A 21 -10.40 26.22 -0.24
N VAL A 22 -9.43 27.14 -0.14
CA VAL A 22 -8.00 26.79 -0.06
C VAL A 22 -7.71 25.95 1.18
N ARG A 23 -8.25 26.31 2.34
CA ARG A 23 -8.09 25.54 3.58
C ARG A 23 -8.60 24.11 3.43
N ARG A 24 -9.81 23.93 2.88
CA ARG A 24 -10.37 22.59 2.64
C ARG A 24 -9.53 21.78 1.65
N ASP A 25 -9.00 22.42 0.61
CA ASP A 25 -8.09 21.76 -0.35
C ASP A 25 -6.80 21.29 0.33
N PHE A 26 -6.21 22.13 1.20
CA PHE A 26 -5.06 21.73 2.02
C PHE A 26 -5.39 20.53 2.91
N ASP A 27 -6.52 20.56 3.60
CA ASP A 27 -6.95 19.43 4.46
C ASP A 27 -7.17 18.15 3.66
N LEU A 28 -7.73 18.25 2.45
CA LEU A 28 -7.93 17.10 1.56
C LEU A 28 -6.59 16.52 1.08
N ARG A 29 -5.65 17.37 0.65
CA ARG A 29 -4.31 16.93 0.22
C ARG A 29 -3.55 16.26 1.35
N LYS A 30 -3.62 16.81 2.56
CA LYS A 30 -2.97 16.23 3.74
C LYS A 30 -3.54 14.85 4.08
N LYS A 31 -4.88 14.70 4.07
CA LYS A 31 -5.53 13.39 4.30
C LYS A 31 -5.14 12.37 3.25
N GLU A 32 -5.03 12.78 1.99
CA GLU A 32 -4.62 11.87 0.92
C GLU A 32 -3.14 11.47 1.06
N GLU A 33 -2.27 12.39 1.46
CA GLU A 33 -0.87 12.09 1.78
C GLU A 33 -0.75 11.09 2.93
N GLU A 34 -1.45 11.32 4.04
CA GLU A 34 -1.51 10.40 5.19
C GLU A 34 -2.03 9.00 4.78
N ARG A 35 -3.08 8.95 3.94
CA ARG A 35 -3.63 7.69 3.43
C ARG A 35 -2.62 6.93 2.56
N LEU A 36 -1.88 7.64 1.71
CA LEU A 36 -0.85 7.06 0.86
C LEU A 36 0.34 6.56 1.68
N GLU A 37 0.74 7.31 2.71
CA GLU A 37 1.83 6.94 3.61
C GLU A 37 1.50 5.70 4.45
N GLU A 38 0.27 5.61 4.98
CA GLU A 38 -0.21 4.41 5.66
C GLU A 38 -0.19 3.18 4.72
N LEU A 39 -0.60 3.35 3.46
CA LEU A 39 -0.60 2.27 2.49
C LEU A 39 0.82 1.82 2.12
N LYS A 40 1.75 2.77 1.94
CA LYS A 40 3.18 2.46 1.74
C LYS A 40 3.74 1.66 2.92
N CYS A 41 3.43 2.08 4.15
CA CYS A 41 3.87 1.38 5.35
C CYS A 41 3.35 -0.06 5.44
N LYS A 42 2.08 -0.29 5.09
CA LYS A 42 1.52 -1.65 5.00
C LYS A 42 2.23 -2.50 3.95
N ILE A 43 2.59 -1.91 2.80
CA ILE A 43 3.34 -2.62 1.75
C ILE A 43 4.75 -2.97 2.24
N ASP A 44 5.48 -2.03 2.85
CA ASP A 44 6.83 -2.25 3.35
C ASP A 44 6.86 -3.30 4.46
N GLN A 45 5.89 -3.28 5.38
CA GLN A 45 5.73 -4.30 6.42
C GLN A 45 5.53 -5.69 5.81
N GLU A 46 4.66 -5.81 4.81
CA GLU A 46 4.42 -7.08 4.12
C GLU A 46 5.64 -7.54 3.31
N SER A 47 6.39 -6.62 2.71
CA SER A 47 7.65 -6.95 2.03
C SER A 47 8.72 -7.45 3.01
N SER A 48 8.80 -6.86 4.20
CA SER A 48 9.76 -7.24 5.24
C SER A 48 9.46 -8.62 5.81
N LYS A 49 8.16 -8.93 6.04
CA LYS A 49 7.71 -10.29 6.42
C LYS A 49 8.12 -11.32 5.37
N ARG A 50 7.95 -11.02 4.07
CA ARG A 50 8.37 -11.92 2.99
C ARG A 50 9.88 -12.10 2.96
N ALA A 51 10.66 -11.02 3.07
CA ALA A 51 12.13 -11.08 3.09
C ALA A 51 12.64 -11.94 4.26
N PHE A 52 11.99 -11.87 5.42
CA PHE A 52 12.30 -12.75 6.55
C PHE A 52 12.01 -14.23 6.22
N LEU A 53 10.86 -14.51 5.59
CA LEU A 53 10.45 -15.87 5.22
C LEU A 53 11.28 -16.47 4.09
N THR A 54 11.77 -15.67 3.13
CA THR A 54 12.69 -16.16 2.09
C THR A 54 14.01 -16.62 2.68
N ASN A 55 14.49 -15.95 3.73
CA ASN A 55 15.72 -16.32 4.42
C ASN A 55 15.54 -17.58 5.31
N GLN A 56 14.30 -17.96 5.61
CA GLN A 56 13.94 -19.18 6.34
C GLN A 56 12.93 -20.00 5.54
N SER A 57 13.34 -20.48 4.36
CA SER A 57 12.48 -21.11 3.34
C SER A 57 11.52 -22.19 3.88
N HIS A 58 11.94 -22.97 4.88
CA HIS A 58 11.12 -24.01 5.51
C HIS A 58 9.89 -23.46 6.29
N LEU A 59 9.93 -22.19 6.72
CA LEU A 59 8.79 -21.57 7.41
C LEU A 59 7.57 -21.42 6.50
N ASN A 60 7.76 -21.16 5.20
CA ASN A 60 6.62 -21.06 4.28
C ASN A 60 5.91 -22.40 4.06
N GLU A 61 6.59 -23.52 4.28
CA GLU A 61 5.96 -24.84 4.14
C GLU A 61 4.94 -25.11 5.25
N THR A 62 5.16 -24.49 6.42
CA THR A 62 4.41 -24.73 7.66
C THR A 62 3.51 -23.56 8.06
N HIS A 63 3.78 -22.33 7.59
CA HIS A 63 3.07 -21.11 7.97
C HIS A 63 2.63 -20.29 6.75
N CYS A 64 1.52 -19.57 6.89
CA CYS A 64 1.06 -18.62 5.88
C CYS A 64 2.02 -17.43 5.76
N VAL A 65 2.39 -17.08 4.53
CA VAL A 65 3.31 -15.96 4.25
C VAL A 65 2.82 -14.58 4.73
N HIS A 66 1.50 -14.40 4.88
CA HIS A 66 0.88 -13.13 5.28
C HIS A 66 0.65 -13.00 6.78
N CYS A 67 -0.11 -13.93 7.36
CA CYS A 67 -0.52 -13.86 8.77
C CYS A 67 0.44 -14.59 9.71
N LEU A 68 1.45 -15.29 9.16
CA LEU A 68 2.43 -16.10 9.89
C LEU A 68 1.79 -17.18 10.78
N GLN A 69 0.51 -17.49 10.58
CA GLN A 69 -0.15 -18.55 11.32
C GLN A 69 0.20 -19.91 10.72
N PRO A 70 0.42 -20.94 11.55
CA PRO A 70 0.70 -22.29 11.07
C PRO A 70 -0.50 -22.85 10.31
N PHE A 71 -0.23 -23.61 9.26
CA PHE A 71 -1.25 -24.39 8.59
C PHE A 71 -1.73 -25.49 9.54
N LYS A 72 -3.02 -25.48 9.83
CA LYS A 72 -3.70 -26.53 10.59
C LYS A 72 -4.62 -27.27 9.64
N PHE A 73 -4.56 -28.58 9.65
CA PHE A 73 -5.45 -29.43 8.87
C PHE A 73 -6.92 -29.03 9.16
N LEU A 74 -7.74 -28.92 8.10
CA LEU A 74 -9.17 -28.54 8.10
C LEU A 74 -9.52 -27.06 8.30
N LEU A 75 -8.90 -26.33 9.24
CA LEU A 75 -9.26 -24.93 9.53
C LEU A 75 -8.49 -23.91 8.69
N ASN A 76 -7.22 -24.23 8.37
CA ASN A 76 -6.34 -23.35 7.61
C ASN A 76 -5.72 -24.14 6.44
N SER A 77 -6.57 -24.52 5.48
CA SER A 77 -6.13 -25.22 4.27
C SER A 77 -5.07 -24.40 3.53
N LYS A 78 -3.96 -25.06 3.21
CA LYS A 78 -2.81 -24.50 2.48
C LYS A 78 -3.16 -24.26 1.01
N ARG A 79 -2.80 -23.09 0.47
CA ARG A 79 -3.01 -22.69 -0.93
C ARG A 79 -1.75 -22.03 -1.48
N GLN A 80 -1.31 -22.44 -2.66
CA GLN A 80 -0.13 -21.85 -3.29
C GLN A 80 -0.53 -20.69 -4.20
N CYS A 81 0.17 -19.56 -4.09
CA CYS A 81 0.01 -18.44 -5.00
C CYS A 81 0.61 -18.80 -6.38
N LEU A 82 -0.11 -18.49 -7.47
CA LEU A 82 0.40 -18.75 -8.82
C LEU A 82 1.55 -17.82 -9.24
N ASP A 83 1.61 -16.60 -8.70
CA ASP A 83 2.61 -15.60 -9.12
C ASP A 83 3.96 -15.77 -8.40
N CYS A 84 3.93 -16.05 -7.10
CA CYS A 84 5.11 -16.04 -6.24
C CYS A 84 5.42 -17.39 -5.58
N HIS A 85 4.60 -18.42 -5.84
CA HIS A 85 4.75 -19.80 -5.34
C HIS A 85 4.79 -19.98 -3.81
N PHE A 86 4.62 -18.92 -3.02
CA PHE A 86 4.47 -19.01 -1.57
C PHE A 86 3.10 -19.56 -1.16
N TYR A 87 3.07 -20.19 0.01
CA TYR A 87 1.85 -20.73 0.61
C TYR A 87 1.11 -19.74 1.52
N THR A 88 -0.21 -19.85 1.44
CA THR A 88 -1.19 -18.89 1.96
C THR A 88 -2.34 -19.66 2.61
N CYS A 89 -2.98 -19.11 3.65
CA CYS A 89 -4.18 -19.72 4.22
C CYS A 89 -5.44 -19.25 3.48
N LYS A 90 -6.56 -19.96 3.68
CA LYS A 90 -7.86 -19.65 3.06
C LYS A 90 -8.28 -18.19 3.24
N SER A 91 -8.08 -17.60 4.42
CA SER A 91 -8.47 -16.21 4.72
C SER A 91 -7.54 -15.16 4.09
N CYS A 92 -6.29 -15.51 3.81
CA CYS A 92 -5.31 -14.62 3.15
C CYS A 92 -5.32 -14.76 1.61
N SER A 93 -5.83 -15.88 1.09
CA SER A 93 -5.94 -16.15 -0.34
C SER A 93 -7.22 -15.57 -0.97
N ARG A 94 -7.17 -15.18 -2.25
CA ARG A 94 -8.34 -14.85 -3.08
C ARG A 94 -8.35 -15.69 -4.36
N TYR A 95 -9.53 -16.05 -4.84
CA TYR A 95 -9.65 -16.77 -6.12
C TYR A 95 -9.62 -15.77 -7.28
N ASN A 96 -8.71 -15.99 -8.22
CA ASN A 96 -8.69 -15.29 -9.50
C ASN A 96 -9.46 -16.12 -10.54
N LYS A 97 -10.62 -15.63 -10.96
CA LYS A 97 -11.47 -16.30 -11.96
C LYS A 97 -10.85 -16.30 -13.37
N LYS A 98 -9.98 -15.33 -13.70
CA LYS A 98 -9.36 -15.22 -15.04
C LYS A 98 -8.28 -16.28 -15.24
N GLU A 99 -7.41 -16.42 -14.24
CA GLU A 99 -6.29 -17.38 -14.24
C GLU A 99 -6.66 -18.75 -13.62
N GLN A 100 -7.93 -18.94 -13.26
CA GLN A 100 -8.45 -20.15 -12.60
C GLN A 100 -7.64 -20.62 -11.38
N GLY A 101 -7.10 -19.69 -10.59
CA GLY A 101 -6.16 -20.03 -9.52
C GLY A 101 -6.27 -19.17 -8.26
N TRP A 102 -5.48 -19.51 -7.25
CA TRP A 102 -5.41 -18.76 -5.99
C TRP A 102 -4.27 -17.74 -6.06
N GLY A 103 -4.60 -16.48 -5.75
CA GLY A 103 -3.64 -15.38 -5.68
C GLY A 103 -3.83 -14.59 -4.38
N GLU A 104 -2.76 -14.00 -3.88
CA GLU A 104 -2.84 -13.08 -2.74
C GLU A 104 -3.21 -11.69 -3.20
N LYS A 105 -3.85 -10.90 -2.32
CA LYS A 105 -4.20 -9.49 -2.60
C LYS A 105 -3.02 -8.67 -3.12
N ILE A 106 -1.83 -8.93 -2.61
CA ILE A 106 -0.61 -8.18 -2.94
C ILE A 106 -0.06 -8.56 -4.33
N CYS A 107 -0.18 -9.82 -4.76
CA CYS A 107 0.20 -10.23 -6.11
C CYS A 107 -0.86 -9.87 -7.17
N LEU A 108 -2.15 -9.87 -6.78
CA LEU A 108 -3.28 -9.45 -7.63
C LEU A 108 -3.22 -7.96 -8.03
N GLY A 109 -2.51 -7.12 -7.27
CA GLY A 109 -2.31 -5.71 -7.59
C GLY A 109 -1.58 -5.48 -8.93
N SER A 110 -0.80 -6.46 -9.40
CA SER A 110 -0.11 -6.42 -10.68
C SER A 110 -1.06 -6.60 -11.89
N TRP A 111 -2.30 -7.01 -11.66
CA TRP A 111 -3.26 -7.45 -12.70
C TRP A 111 -4.45 -6.50 -12.93
N GLY A 112 -4.38 -5.26 -12.43
CA GLY A 112 -5.40 -4.25 -12.69
C GLY A 112 -5.42 -3.78 -14.17
N PRO A 113 -6.57 -3.35 -14.73
CA PRO A 113 -6.64 -2.88 -16.12
C PRO A 113 -5.78 -1.64 -16.45
N GLY A 114 -5.13 -1.02 -15.45
CA GLY A 114 -4.29 0.18 -15.59
C GLY A 114 -2.77 -0.04 -15.46
N SER A 115 -2.29 -1.28 -15.30
CA SER A 115 -0.86 -1.54 -14.98
C SER A 115 0.11 -1.43 -16.16
N ARG A 116 -0.33 -1.01 -17.35
CA ARG A 116 0.57 -0.83 -18.51
C ARG A 116 1.35 0.48 -18.35
N GLY A 117 2.44 0.46 -17.57
CA GLY A 117 3.41 1.56 -17.52
C GLY A 117 4.03 1.86 -16.16
N LEU A 118 3.61 1.20 -15.09
CA LEU A 118 4.31 1.25 -13.81
C LEU A 118 5.10 -0.06 -13.67
N GLU A 119 6.44 0.03 -13.72
CA GLU A 119 7.32 -1.05 -13.27
C GLU A 119 7.13 -1.23 -11.76
N VAL A 120 6.04 -1.91 -11.38
CA VAL A 120 5.86 -2.35 -10.00
C VAL A 120 6.91 -3.42 -9.77
N PRO A 121 7.83 -3.26 -8.78
CA PRO A 121 8.80 -4.30 -8.47
C PRO A 121 8.07 -5.62 -8.28
N ARG A 122 8.54 -6.68 -8.96
CA ARG A 122 8.04 -8.04 -8.69
C ARG A 122 8.07 -8.24 -7.18
N CYS A 123 7.03 -8.88 -6.61
CA CYS A 123 6.85 -9.04 -5.16
C CYS A 123 8.05 -9.66 -4.40
N CYS A 124 9.09 -10.11 -5.11
CA CYS A 124 10.32 -10.67 -4.61
C CYS A 124 11.47 -9.65 -4.41
N SER A 125 11.29 -8.37 -4.77
CA SER A 125 12.32 -7.35 -4.52
C SER A 125 12.21 -6.82 -3.09
N PRO A 126 13.25 -6.96 -2.24
CA PRO A 126 13.27 -6.33 -0.92
C PRO A 126 13.17 -4.81 -1.07
N SER A 127 12.21 -4.16 -0.39
CA SER A 127 12.20 -2.70 -0.29
C SER A 127 13.36 -2.28 0.60
N THR A 128 14.28 -1.45 0.09
CA THR A 128 15.40 -0.88 0.87
C THR A 128 14.99 0.34 1.70
N ALA A 129 13.74 0.80 1.56
CA ALA A 129 13.22 1.94 2.32
C ALA A 129 12.54 1.44 3.61
N GLY A 130 13.20 1.68 4.74
CA GLY A 130 12.55 1.55 6.04
C GLY A 130 11.52 2.66 6.22
N CYS A 131 10.33 2.31 6.69
CA CYS A 131 9.33 3.30 7.13
C CYS A 131 9.89 4.07 8.32
N SER A 132 10.40 5.28 8.06
CA SER A 132 10.68 6.25 9.12
C SER A 132 9.36 6.61 9.78
N GLN A 133 9.20 6.27 11.05
CA GLN A 133 8.11 6.77 11.87
C GLN A 133 8.24 8.30 11.91
N GLY A 134 7.37 9.01 11.19
CA GLY A 134 7.35 10.46 11.16
C GLY A 134 7.04 11.01 12.54
N SER A 135 8.08 11.41 13.28
CA SER A 135 7.94 12.34 14.41
C SER A 135 7.44 13.66 13.83
N GLY A 136 6.17 13.98 14.08
CA GLY A 136 5.54 15.22 13.62
C GLY A 136 6.32 16.43 14.09
N THR A 137 7.07 17.06 13.17
CA THR A 137 7.57 18.41 13.37
C THR A 137 6.50 19.36 12.86
N THR A 138 5.77 19.96 13.78
CA THR A 138 4.88 21.10 13.52
C THR A 138 5.72 22.20 12.86
N ARG A 139 5.60 22.37 11.54
CA ARG A 139 6.03 23.61 10.88
C ARG A 139 4.96 24.65 11.17
N HIS A 140 5.22 25.49 12.16
CA HIS A 140 4.58 26.79 12.25
C HIS A 140 5.01 27.62 11.03
N PHE A 141 4.03 28.08 10.26
CA PHE A 141 4.16 29.21 9.35
C PHE A 141 3.73 30.47 10.09
#